data_AF-A0A024VJ81-F1
#
_entry.id   AF-A0A024VJ81-F1
#
_cell.length_a   1.000
_cell.length_b   1.000
_cell.length_c   1.000
_cell.angle_alpha   90.00
_cell.angle_beta   90.00
_cell.angle_gamma   90.00
#
_symmetry.space_group_name_H-M   'P 1'
#
loop_
_entity.id
_entity.type
_entity.pdbx_description
1 polymer ?
#
loop_
_entity_poly.entity_id
_entity_poly.type
_entity_poly.pdbx_seq_one_letter_code
_entity_poly.pdbx_strand_id
1 'polypeptide(L)' 'MIKDFKFALVWGRSTKHNPQRVDLHHKLADEDVIQIAKNS' A
#
# COMPACT_ATOMS: atom_id res chain seq x y z
N MET A 1 -14.60 3.99 -3.62
CA MET A 1 -13.19 4.18 -3.18
C MET A 1 -12.67 3.00 -2.36
N ILE A 2 -13.18 2.69 -1.16
CA ILE A 2 -12.78 1.45 -0.44
C ILE A 2 -13.26 0.19 -1.19
N LYS A 3 -14.48 0.22 -1.74
CA LYS A 3 -15.06 -0.90 -2.49
C LYS A 3 -14.24 -1.32 -3.72
N ASP A 4 -13.42 -0.40 -4.23
CA ASP A 4 -12.63 -0.60 -5.44
C ASP A 4 -11.16 -0.94 -5.11
N PHE A 5 -10.78 -0.97 -3.84
CA PHE A 5 -9.41 -1.26 -3.42
C PHE A 5 -9.13 -2.76 -3.55
N LYS A 6 -8.06 -3.11 -4.28
CA LYS A 6 -7.58 -4.50 -4.40
C LYS A 6 -6.37 -4.75 -3.50
N PHE A 7 -5.38 -3.87 -3.58
CA PHE A 7 -4.16 -3.87 -2.76
C PHE A 7 -3.41 -2.54 -2.98
N ALA A 8 -2.40 -2.28 -2.14
CA ALA A 8 -1.42 -1.24 -2.40
C ALA A 8 -0.01 -1.84 -2.52
N LEU A 9 0.85 -1.21 -3.31
CA LEU A 9 2.30 -1.38 -3.23
C LEU A 9 2.86 -0.21 -2.43
N VAL A 10 3.75 -0.49 -1.48
CA VAL A 10 4.37 0.52 -0.63
C VAL A 10 5.89 0.42 -0.74
N TRP A 11 6.54 1.58 -0.85
CA TRP A 11 7.99 1.76 -0.74
C TRP A 11 8.27 2.72 0.41
N GLY A 12 8.96 2.25 1.44
CA GLY A 12 9.35 3.11 2.55
C GLY A 12 9.74 2.36 3.82
N ARG A 13 9.56 3.00 4.97
CA ARG A 13 10.00 2.48 6.28
C ARG A 13 8.95 1.58 6.93
N SER A 14 7.69 1.63 6.50
CA SER A 14 6.63 0.76 7.03
C SER A 14 6.70 -0.68 6.50
N THR A 15 7.51 -0.94 5.48
CA THR A 15 7.63 -2.23 4.80
C THR A 15 8.98 -2.87 5.05
N LYS A 16 9.02 -4.21 5.06
CA LYS A 16 10.27 -4.96 5.25
C LYS A 16 11.06 -5.08 3.94
N HIS A 17 10.36 -5.13 2.82
CA HIS A 17 10.92 -5.25 1.48
C HIS A 17 10.23 -4.25 0.55
N ASN A 18 10.99 -3.66 -0.39
CA ASN A 18 10.45 -2.64 -1.29
C ASN A 18 10.46 -3.16 -2.75
N PRO A 19 9.31 -3.11 -3.46
CA PRO A 19 7.96 -2.84 -2.96
C PRO A 19 7.36 -3.99 -2.13
N GLN A 20 6.49 -3.67 -1.18
CA GLN A 20 5.65 -4.65 -0.50
C GLN A 20 4.19 -4.49 -0.92
N ARG A 21 3.51 -5.62 -1.19
CA ARG A 21 2.05 -5.65 -1.34
C ARG A 21 1.39 -5.64 0.04
N VAL A 22 0.47 -4.72 0.25
CA VAL A 22 -0.20 -4.50 1.54
C VAL A 22 -1.73 -4.44 1.40
N ASP A 23 -2.43 -4.68 2.51
CA ASP A 23 -3.87 -4.58 2.63
C ASP A 23 -4.30 -3.17 3.13
N LEU A 24 -5.60 -2.98 3.38
CA LEU A 24 -6.16 -1.69 3.79
C LEU A 24 -5.75 -1.29 5.22
N HIS A 25 -5.36 -2.25 6.06
CA HIS A 25 -5.04 -2.00 7.47
C HIS A 25 -3.54 -1.77 7.72
N HIS A 26 -2.72 -1.84 6.67
CA HIS A 26 -1.29 -1.57 6.75
C HIS A 26 -1.03 -0.15 7.24
N LYS A 27 -0.28 -0.04 8.35
CA LYS A 27 0.09 1.26 8.92
C LYS A 27 1.23 1.86 8.10
N LEU A 28 0.98 3.02 7.51
CA LEU A 28 2.00 3.80 6.82
C LEU A 28 2.90 4.54 7.81
N ALA A 29 4.12 4.77 7.39
CA ALA A 29 5.06 5.67 8.03
C ALA A 29 5.15 6.98 7.24
N ASP A 30 5.67 8.02 7.88
CA ASP A 30 5.99 9.27 7.20
C ASP A 30 6.94 9.03 6.01
N GLU A 31 6.73 9.78 4.93
CA GLU A 31 7.45 9.70 3.66
C GLU A 31 7.29 8.38 2.87
N ASP A 32 6.39 7.47 3.25
CA ASP A 32 6.09 6.29 2.43
C ASP A 32 5.46 6.69 1.08
N VAL A 33 5.91 6.04 0.00
CA VAL A 33 5.31 6.17 -1.33
C VAL A 33 4.37 4.98 -1.56
N ILE A 34 3.13 5.26 -1.97
CA ILE A 34 2.11 4.24 -2.20
C ILE A 34 1.58 4.24 -3.63
N GLN A 35 1.32 3.04 -4.17
CA GLN A 35 0.58 2.85 -5.41
C GLN A 35 -0.65 1.99 -5.15
N ILE A 36 -1.85 2.54 -5.41
CA ILE A 36 -3.12 1.85 -5.18
C ILE A 36 -3.55 1.10 -6.44
N ALA A 37 -3.72 -0.22 -6.31
CA ALA A 37 -4.33 -1.04 -7.34
C ALA A 37 -5.85 -1.12 -7.11
N LYS A 38 -6.62 -0.80 -8.16
CA LYS A 38 -8.08 -0.88 -8.14
C LYS A 38 -8.57 -2.19 -8.76
N ASN A 39 -9.72 -2.68 -8.30
CA ASN A 39 -10.49 -3.67 -9.04
C ASN A 39 -10.94 -3.05 -10.38
N SER A 40 -10.93 -3.86 -11.44
CA SER A 40 -11.42 -3.46 -12.77
C SER A 40 -12.93 -3.30 -12.77
#